data_AF-A0A2D0NAD4-F1
#
_entry.id   AF-A0A2D0NAD4-F1
#
_cell.length_a   1.000
_cell.length_b   1.000
_cell.length_c   1.000
_cell.angle_alpha   90.00
_cell.angle_beta   90.00
_cell.angle_gamma   90.00
#
_symmetry.space_group_name_H-M   'P 1'
#
loop_
_entity.id
_entity.type
_entity.pdbx_description
1 polymer ?
#
loop_
_entity_poly.entity_id
_entity_poly.type
_entity_poly.pdbx_seq_one_letter_code
_entity_poly.pdbx_strand_id
1 'polypeptide(L)'
;MQKGTISVQTENIFPIIKKFLYSDHEIFLRELISNAIDATTKLQTLASKGEFKGKLGDLMVEVIIDKDNGTLTIRDHGIGMTEEEVQKYLNQVAFSSAAEFLEKYKDDANIIGHFGLGFYSAFMVADKVEVRTKSWKPRSKGVTWVCEGDPEYGIEKNDKKERGTDVILYINEENKEFLEEGRIESLLQKYCKFLPVPIKFGTRTETVELESEGEDEGEEKVTKEIEVDNIVNNPNPIWKKQPNELTDEDYRSFYSELYPFSTPPMFWIHLNIDYPFNLTGILYFPKVGNSIEIQKNKIQLYSNQVYVTDDVKEIVPEFLTLLHGVIDSPDIPLNVSRSYLQADQNVKKITGYITRKVADKLQELFKADRKDFEAKWPDLGVFIKYGMISEEKFHDKATKFVLLKNVDGEHFTLDEYQEKVKPTQTDKHDKVIYIYTNNAKEHDSLIQPAKNRGYDVLELDNIIDNHFVNHLEHKLDNVTFVRVDSDTVDQLVQKDEEVESVMSEDEQSQVKTIFEVLAGQSGNQVVLKPMSPDDQPVVITRPEFMRRMKEMQAMQGMSMDAFPDSINLVVNTNHPLIASKLVGEKDADQQRELAEYLYNLARLNQSMLKGAELTRFINKSLEFLK
;
A
#
# COMPACT_ATOMS: atom_id res chain seq x y z
N MET A 1 17.71 26.72 -46.81
CA MET A 1 17.59 26.69 -45.34
C MET A 1 17.42 28.11 -44.83
N GLN A 2 16.23 28.45 -44.35
CA GLN A 2 15.99 29.75 -43.72
C GLN A 2 16.34 29.60 -42.23
N LYS A 3 17.33 30.36 -41.75
CA LYS A 3 17.61 30.49 -40.33
C LYS A 3 16.87 31.73 -39.84
N GLY A 4 16.02 31.56 -38.83
CA GLY A 4 15.34 32.64 -38.11
C GLY A 4 15.57 32.48 -36.62
N THR A 5 15.48 33.59 -35.88
CA THR A 5 15.51 33.59 -34.42
C THR A 5 14.09 33.55 -33.87
N ILE A 6 13.88 32.77 -32.81
CA ILE A 6 12.63 32.79 -32.05
C ILE A 6 12.67 34.03 -31.15
N SER A 7 11.60 34.82 -31.14
CA SER A 7 11.43 35.94 -30.21
C SER A 7 10.34 35.60 -29.20
N VAL A 8 10.56 35.99 -27.94
CA VAL A 8 9.63 35.80 -26.83
C VAL A 8 9.15 37.18 -26.39
N GLN A 9 7.83 37.39 -26.36
CA GLN A 9 7.24 38.62 -25.85
C GLN A 9 7.17 38.55 -24.31
N THR A 10 7.94 39.40 -23.65
CA THR A 10 8.08 39.44 -22.18
C THR A 10 6.78 39.76 -21.45
N GLU A 11 5.87 40.52 -22.08
CA GLU A 11 4.56 40.88 -21.54
C GLU A 11 3.68 39.65 -21.22
N ASN A 12 3.90 38.52 -21.90
CA ASN A 12 3.11 37.30 -21.72
C ASN A 12 3.69 36.34 -20.66
N ILE A 13 4.84 36.65 -20.05
CA ILE A 13 5.56 35.69 -19.20
C ILE A 13 4.83 35.42 -17.87
N PHE A 14 4.37 36.47 -17.18
CA PHE A 14 3.64 36.35 -15.92
C PHE A 14 2.28 35.65 -16.10
N PRO A 15 1.45 36.00 -17.10
CA PRO A 15 0.24 35.24 -17.39
C PRO A 15 0.48 33.75 -17.66
N ILE A 16 1.58 33.41 -18.35
CA ILE A 16 1.94 32.00 -18.60
C ILE A 16 2.36 31.30 -17.30
N ILE A 17 3.18 31.95 -16.46
CA ILE A 17 3.59 31.40 -15.16
C ILE A 17 2.37 31.17 -14.26
N LYS A 18 1.49 32.17 -14.14
CA LYS A 18 0.26 32.09 -13.35
C LYS A 18 -0.69 30.99 -13.84
N LYS A 19 -0.74 30.72 -15.15
CA LYS A 19 -1.74 29.81 -15.76
C LYS A 19 -1.26 28.38 -16.02
N PHE A 20 0.03 28.16 -16.30
CA PHE A 20 0.51 26.89 -16.88
C PHE A 20 1.61 26.18 -16.10
N LEU A 21 2.32 26.85 -15.19
CA LEU A 21 3.43 26.22 -14.46
C LEU A 21 2.99 25.47 -13.20
N TYR A 22 1.89 25.88 -12.56
CA TYR A 22 1.41 25.29 -11.32
C TYR A 22 -0.10 25.12 -11.37
N SER A 23 -0.57 23.92 -11.02
CA SER A 23 -1.99 23.57 -11.01
C SER A 23 -2.68 23.97 -9.71
N ASP A 24 -1.90 24.21 -8.66
CA ASP A 24 -2.36 24.46 -7.31
C ASP A 24 -1.65 25.70 -6.75
N HIS A 25 -2.42 26.60 -6.15
CA HIS A 25 -1.91 27.84 -5.56
C HIS A 25 -1.01 27.54 -4.37
N GLU A 26 -1.20 26.42 -3.67
CA GLU A 26 -0.45 26.03 -2.46
C GLU A 26 1.07 25.92 -2.65
N ILE A 27 1.54 25.71 -3.89
CA ILE A 27 2.94 25.42 -4.21
C ILE A 27 3.87 26.60 -3.91
N PHE A 28 3.38 27.85 -3.89
CA PHE A 28 4.21 29.03 -3.66
C PHE A 28 5.04 28.93 -2.38
N LEU A 29 4.42 28.44 -1.29
CA LEU A 29 5.07 28.35 0.02
C LEU A 29 6.21 27.34 -0.01
N ARG A 30 6.00 26.19 -0.67
CA ARG A 30 7.03 25.17 -0.89
C ARG A 30 8.22 25.75 -1.65
N GLU A 31 7.99 26.47 -2.74
CA GLU A 31 9.06 27.03 -3.57
C GLU A 31 9.86 28.11 -2.83
N LEU A 32 9.19 29.01 -2.12
CA LEU A 32 9.85 30.09 -1.38
C LEU A 32 10.66 29.57 -0.19
N ILE A 33 10.12 28.62 0.57
CA ILE A 33 10.85 27.98 1.67
C ILE A 33 12.03 27.15 1.13
N SER A 34 11.85 26.45 0.01
CA SER A 34 12.95 25.73 -0.66
C SER A 34 14.08 26.67 -1.05
N ASN A 35 13.77 27.87 -1.56
CA ASN A 35 14.78 28.88 -1.89
C ASN A 35 15.51 29.41 -0.63
N ALA A 36 14.78 29.62 0.47
CA ALA A 36 15.36 30.01 1.77
C ALA A 36 16.30 28.94 2.32
N ILE A 37 15.94 27.67 2.18
CA ILE A 37 16.79 26.53 2.53
C ILE A 37 18.02 26.48 1.64
N ASP A 38 17.88 26.63 0.32
CA ASP A 38 19.01 26.67 -0.60
C ASP A 38 19.99 27.80 -0.25
N ALA A 39 19.48 28.97 0.14
CA ALA A 39 20.31 30.08 0.60
C ALA A 39 21.10 29.71 1.87
N THR A 40 20.48 28.94 2.77
CA THR A 40 21.09 28.45 4.00
C THR A 40 22.13 27.36 3.72
N THR A 41 21.79 26.35 2.91
CA THR A 41 22.69 25.27 2.49
C THR A 41 23.91 25.83 1.77
N LYS A 42 23.75 26.79 0.86
CA LYS A 42 24.88 27.48 0.20
C LYS A 42 25.82 28.11 1.21
N LEU A 43 25.28 28.77 2.25
CA LEU A 43 26.10 29.39 3.29
C LEU A 43 26.88 28.33 4.09
N GLN A 44 26.22 27.23 4.45
CA GLN A 44 26.86 26.10 5.15
C GLN A 44 27.98 25.48 4.32
N THR A 45 27.76 25.25 3.01
CA THR A 45 28.80 24.76 2.09
C THR A 45 29.97 25.74 1.97
N LEU A 46 29.70 27.04 1.85
CA LEU A 46 30.77 28.05 1.81
C LEU A 46 31.56 28.09 3.12
N ALA A 47 30.91 27.86 4.26
CA ALA A 47 31.57 27.77 5.55
C ALA A 47 32.44 26.52 5.68
N SER A 48 31.94 25.36 5.24
CA SER A 48 32.69 24.10 5.28
C SER A 48 33.93 24.11 4.37
N LYS A 49 33.87 24.85 3.25
CA LYS A 49 35.01 25.11 2.36
C LYS A 49 35.94 26.24 2.82
N GLY A 50 35.61 26.93 3.93
CA GLY A 50 36.40 28.03 4.48
C GLY A 50 36.30 29.36 3.70
N GLU A 51 35.38 29.47 2.75
CA GLU A 51 35.11 30.70 1.99
C GLU A 51 34.32 31.71 2.84
N PHE A 52 33.38 31.23 3.66
CA PHE A 52 32.71 32.03 4.68
C PHE A 52 33.44 31.94 6.02
N LYS A 53 33.93 33.08 6.52
CA LYS A 53 34.70 33.19 7.77
C LYS A 53 33.90 33.77 8.95
N GLY A 54 32.62 34.05 8.75
CA GLY A 54 31.73 34.55 9.79
C GLY A 54 31.20 33.42 10.68
N LYS A 55 30.46 33.77 11.73
CA LYS A 55 29.66 32.79 12.49
C LYS A 55 28.40 32.46 11.69
N LEU A 56 28.08 31.17 11.57
CA LEU A 56 26.82 30.73 10.99
C LEU A 56 25.64 31.26 11.81
N GLY A 57 25.70 31.20 13.14
CA GLY A 57 24.62 31.74 13.98
C GLY A 57 23.30 31.01 13.75
N ASP A 58 22.19 31.71 13.93
CA ASP A 58 20.87 31.18 13.61
C ASP A 58 20.69 31.08 12.07
N LEU A 59 20.25 29.90 11.63
CA LEU A 59 20.01 29.56 10.24
C LEU A 59 18.55 29.17 10.00
N MET A 60 17.68 29.34 10.99
CA MET A 60 16.27 29.03 10.87
C MET A 60 15.60 29.88 9.78
N VAL A 61 14.65 29.25 9.10
CA VAL A 61 13.70 29.93 8.22
C VAL A 61 12.48 30.28 9.06
N GLU A 62 12.01 31.52 8.96
CA GLU A 62 10.86 32.00 9.74
C GLU A 62 9.72 32.36 8.78
N VAL A 63 8.51 31.87 9.08
CA VAL A 63 7.28 32.22 8.37
C VAL A 63 6.46 33.13 9.28
N ILE A 64 6.11 34.33 8.78
CA ILE A 64 5.49 35.39 9.58
C ILE A 64 4.23 35.86 8.87
N ILE A 65 3.09 35.81 9.56
CA ILE A 65 1.82 36.37 9.11
C ILE A 65 1.63 37.72 9.78
N ASP A 66 1.33 38.74 8.99
CA ASP A 66 0.89 40.05 9.46
C ASP A 66 -0.50 40.33 8.87
N LYS A 67 -1.53 40.02 9.67
CA LYS A 67 -2.93 40.18 9.25
C LYS A 67 -3.32 41.64 9.08
N ASP A 68 -2.72 42.55 9.86
CA ASP A 68 -3.05 43.96 9.84
C ASP A 68 -2.58 44.62 8.53
N ASN A 69 -1.40 44.23 8.06
CA ASN A 69 -0.85 44.70 6.78
C ASN A 69 -1.20 43.80 5.59
N GLY A 70 -1.88 42.66 5.83
CA GLY A 70 -2.24 41.70 4.79
C GLY A 70 -1.03 41.03 4.14
N THR A 71 0.02 40.74 4.92
CA THR A 71 1.28 40.19 4.38
C THR A 71 1.66 38.85 4.97
N LEU A 72 2.36 38.06 4.14
CA LEU A 72 3.03 36.82 4.53
C LEU A 72 4.51 36.97 4.20
N THR A 73 5.38 36.78 5.19
CA THR A 73 6.83 36.93 5.03
C THR A 73 7.54 35.60 5.23
N ILE A 74 8.45 35.26 4.32
CA ILE A 74 9.41 34.17 4.46
C ILE A 74 10.78 34.81 4.69
N ARG A 75 11.36 34.58 5.87
CA ARG A 75 12.66 35.12 6.27
C ARG A 75 13.69 34.01 6.35
N ASP A 76 14.85 34.22 5.74
CA ASP A 76 16.03 33.38 5.86
C ASP A 76 17.25 34.16 6.37
N HIS A 77 18.16 33.44 7.04
CA HIS A 77 19.45 33.96 7.50
C HIS A 77 20.62 33.37 6.68
N GLY A 78 20.35 33.01 5.43
CA GLY A 78 21.29 32.39 4.49
C GLY A 78 22.27 33.38 3.87
N ILE A 79 22.71 33.09 2.64
CA ILE A 79 23.74 33.90 1.96
C ILE A 79 23.29 35.34 1.66
N GLY A 80 21.99 35.58 1.43
CA GLY A 80 21.48 36.83 0.88
C GLY A 80 22.06 37.19 -0.49
N MET A 81 21.68 38.35 -1.03
CA MET A 81 22.08 38.80 -2.37
C MET A 81 22.67 40.21 -2.37
N THR A 82 23.56 40.49 -3.32
CA THR A 82 23.98 41.85 -3.70
C THR A 82 23.01 42.45 -4.70
N GLU A 83 23.12 43.76 -4.96
CA GLU A 83 22.30 44.45 -5.98
C GLU A 83 22.47 43.82 -7.38
N GLU A 84 23.69 43.43 -7.74
CA GLU A 84 23.99 42.74 -9.01
C GLU A 84 23.37 41.34 -9.06
N GLU A 85 23.38 40.61 -7.94
CA GLU A 85 22.76 39.28 -7.84
C GLU A 85 21.23 39.36 -7.90
N VAL A 86 20.64 40.39 -7.28
CA VAL A 86 19.20 40.70 -7.41
C VAL A 86 18.86 40.95 -8.88
N GLN A 87 19.62 41.81 -9.57
CA GLN A 87 19.40 42.10 -10.99
C GLN A 87 19.55 40.85 -11.87
N LYS A 88 20.50 39.98 -11.56
CA LYS A 88 20.75 38.76 -12.33
C LYS A 88 19.71 37.69 -12.08
N TYR A 89 19.39 37.38 -10.82
CA TYR A 89 18.61 36.19 -10.46
C TYR A 89 17.12 36.46 -10.26
N LEU A 90 16.71 37.69 -9.90
CA LEU A 90 15.29 38.03 -9.77
C LEU A 90 14.71 38.64 -11.05
N ASN A 91 15.51 39.30 -11.90
CA ASN A 91 14.98 39.99 -13.09
C ASN A 91 15.21 39.22 -14.40
N GLN A 92 16.15 38.27 -14.44
CA GLN A 92 16.37 37.44 -15.63
C GLN A 92 15.72 36.07 -15.42
N VAL A 93 14.58 35.88 -16.07
CA VAL A 93 13.85 34.61 -16.03
C VAL A 93 14.73 33.46 -16.54
N ALA A 94 14.64 32.30 -15.88
CA ALA A 94 15.38 31.08 -16.17
C ALA A 94 16.88 31.08 -15.80
N PHE A 95 17.37 32.08 -15.07
CA PHE A 95 18.67 32.02 -14.41
C PHE A 95 18.53 31.65 -12.93
N SER A 96 19.28 30.66 -12.47
CA SER A 96 19.26 30.24 -11.06
C SER A 96 20.66 30.33 -10.45
N SER A 97 20.78 31.06 -9.33
CA SER A 97 21.99 31.04 -8.51
C SER A 97 22.29 29.65 -7.97
N ALA A 98 21.27 28.81 -7.81
CA ALA A 98 21.39 27.44 -7.36
C ALA A 98 22.01 26.53 -8.43
N ALA A 99 21.65 26.72 -9.70
CA ALA A 99 22.29 26.00 -10.82
C ALA A 99 23.79 26.36 -10.94
N GLU A 100 24.13 27.65 -10.90
CA GLU A 100 25.54 28.09 -10.95
C GLU A 100 26.35 27.59 -9.73
N PHE A 101 25.71 27.52 -8.56
CA PHE A 101 26.35 26.98 -7.36
C PHE A 101 26.58 25.47 -7.49
N LEU A 102 25.58 24.72 -7.95
CA LEU A 102 25.71 23.28 -8.22
C LEU A 102 26.84 23.02 -9.21
N GLU A 103 26.96 23.78 -10.29
CA GLU A 103 28.05 23.60 -11.25
C GLU A 103 29.45 23.76 -10.62
N LYS A 104 29.58 24.66 -9.64
CA LYS A 104 30.84 24.92 -8.93
C LYS A 104 31.12 23.91 -7.81
N TYR A 105 30.09 23.36 -7.18
CA TYR A 105 30.17 22.53 -5.97
C TYR A 105 29.43 21.18 -6.12
N LYS A 106 29.50 20.56 -7.30
CA LYS A 106 28.65 19.43 -7.76
C LYS A 106 28.46 18.27 -6.78
N ASP A 107 29.41 18.03 -5.87
CA ASP A 107 29.39 16.91 -4.91
C ASP A 107 29.19 17.36 -3.44
N ASP A 108 29.11 18.66 -3.17
CA ASP A 108 29.20 19.23 -1.82
C ASP A 108 27.91 19.90 -1.32
N ALA A 109 26.88 20.00 -2.16
CA ALA A 109 25.63 20.68 -1.82
C ALA A 109 24.42 20.02 -2.45
N ASN A 110 23.45 19.66 -1.60
CA ASN A 110 22.13 19.23 -2.04
C ASN A 110 21.23 20.46 -2.18
N ILE A 111 21.18 20.99 -3.40
CA ILE A 111 20.38 22.17 -3.73
C ILE A 111 19.04 21.73 -4.31
N ILE A 112 17.97 22.31 -3.78
CA ILE A 112 16.60 21.98 -4.13
C ILE A 112 16.27 22.61 -5.49
N GLY A 113 16.28 23.94 -5.63
CA GLY A 113 15.69 24.68 -6.76
C GLY A 113 16.66 25.11 -7.87
N HIS A 114 16.77 24.34 -8.96
CA HIS A 114 17.71 24.64 -10.07
C HIS A 114 17.08 25.26 -11.33
N PHE A 115 15.74 25.33 -11.45
CA PHE A 115 15.06 25.80 -12.68
C PHE A 115 14.97 27.33 -12.85
N GLY A 116 15.09 28.11 -11.76
CA GLY A 116 15.05 29.59 -11.83
C GLY A 116 13.66 30.19 -12.11
N LEU A 117 12.58 29.42 -11.84
CA LEU A 117 11.19 29.86 -12.04
C LEU A 117 10.34 29.82 -10.76
N GLY A 118 10.79 29.11 -9.71
CA GLY A 118 10.03 28.90 -8.48
C GLY A 118 9.64 30.18 -7.75
N PHE A 119 10.51 31.20 -7.75
CA PHE A 119 10.25 32.49 -7.11
C PHE A 119 8.97 33.16 -7.62
N TYR A 120 8.69 33.08 -8.92
CA TYR A 120 7.54 33.74 -9.54
C TYR A 120 6.18 33.11 -9.17
N SER A 121 6.18 31.94 -8.52
CA SER A 121 4.96 31.37 -7.94
C SER A 121 4.34 32.28 -6.86
N ALA A 122 5.12 33.17 -6.24
CA ALA A 122 4.62 34.17 -5.28
C ALA A 122 3.50 35.04 -5.88
N PHE A 123 3.57 35.37 -7.17
CA PHE A 123 2.57 36.19 -7.86
C PHE A 123 1.26 35.45 -8.20
N MET A 124 1.15 34.16 -7.85
CA MET A 124 -0.13 33.44 -7.89
C MET A 124 -1.04 33.88 -6.74
N VAL A 125 -0.45 34.26 -5.60
CA VAL A 125 -1.19 34.55 -4.36
C VAL A 125 -1.02 36.00 -3.88
N ALA A 126 -0.07 36.74 -4.46
CA ALA A 126 0.24 38.11 -4.09
C ALA A 126 0.11 39.08 -5.26
N ASP A 127 -0.41 40.28 -4.98
CA ASP A 127 -0.47 41.39 -5.93
C ASP A 127 0.86 42.15 -5.98
N LYS A 128 1.61 42.15 -4.87
CA LYS A 128 2.94 42.76 -4.77
C LYS A 128 3.88 41.84 -4.02
N VAL A 129 5.12 41.74 -4.50
CA VAL A 129 6.20 41.03 -3.82
C VAL A 129 7.34 42.00 -3.56
N GLU A 130 7.81 42.02 -2.32
CA GLU A 130 8.94 42.82 -1.86
C GLU A 130 10.02 41.91 -1.30
N VAL A 131 11.25 42.05 -1.80
CA VAL A 131 12.40 41.26 -1.36
C VAL A 131 13.43 42.18 -0.70
N ARG A 132 13.61 42.05 0.60
CA ARG A 132 14.64 42.77 1.37
C ARG A 132 15.80 41.85 1.68
N THR A 133 16.94 42.06 1.04
CA THR A 133 18.08 41.14 1.13
C THR A 133 19.39 41.85 1.46
N LYS A 134 20.31 41.14 2.10
CA LYS A 134 21.70 41.57 2.29
C LYS A 134 22.66 40.40 2.20
N SER A 135 23.60 40.49 1.27
CA SER A 135 24.64 39.47 1.09
C SER A 135 25.58 39.35 2.29
N TRP A 136 26.07 38.14 2.56
CA TRP A 136 27.19 37.88 3.49
C TRP A 136 28.52 38.52 3.05
N LYS A 137 28.65 38.88 1.76
CA LYS A 137 29.88 39.44 1.20
C LYS A 137 30.30 40.73 1.95
N PRO A 138 31.59 40.94 2.23
CA PRO A 138 32.05 42.12 2.94
C PRO A 138 31.61 43.42 2.27
N ARG A 139 31.18 44.40 3.07
CA ARG A 139 30.74 45.74 2.62
C ARG A 139 29.50 45.75 1.71
N SER A 140 28.76 44.65 1.62
CA SER A 140 27.44 44.63 0.98
C SER A 140 26.49 45.61 1.68
N LYS A 141 25.67 46.30 0.89
CA LYS A 141 24.54 47.08 1.40
C LYS A 141 23.27 46.25 1.27
N GLY A 142 22.30 46.50 2.13
CA GLY A 142 20.99 45.89 1.97
C GLY A 142 20.28 46.48 0.75
N VAL A 143 19.48 45.66 0.09
CA VAL A 143 18.78 45.97 -1.15
C VAL A 143 17.32 45.57 -1.01
N THR A 144 16.41 46.45 -1.41
CA THR A 144 14.99 46.16 -1.56
C THR A 144 14.66 46.06 -3.04
N TRP A 145 14.01 44.98 -3.43
CA TRP A 145 13.41 44.80 -4.75
C TRP A 145 11.89 44.74 -4.60
N VAL A 146 11.15 45.42 -5.47
CA VAL A 146 9.67 45.47 -5.44
C VAL A 146 9.13 45.23 -6.85
N CYS A 147 8.10 44.41 -6.97
CA CYS A 147 7.40 44.17 -8.23
C CYS A 147 5.92 43.87 -7.97
N GLU A 148 5.04 44.34 -8.86
CA GLU A 148 3.58 44.17 -8.79
C GLU A 148 3.06 43.06 -9.74
N GLY A 149 3.96 42.19 -10.18
CA GLY A 149 3.62 41.05 -11.05
C GLY A 149 3.52 41.40 -12.54
N ASP A 150 4.14 42.50 -12.93
CA ASP A 150 4.38 42.90 -14.31
C ASP A 150 5.90 42.94 -14.61
N PRO A 151 6.34 43.19 -15.86
CA PRO A 151 7.77 43.28 -16.19
C PRO A 151 8.51 44.46 -15.54
N GLU A 152 7.82 45.38 -14.86
CA GLU A 152 8.41 46.53 -14.17
C GLU A 152 8.79 46.15 -12.72
N TYR A 153 9.91 46.69 -12.26
CA TYR A 153 10.40 46.46 -10.91
C TYR A 153 11.17 47.68 -10.39
N GLY A 154 11.13 47.87 -9.07
CA GLY A 154 11.91 48.86 -8.34
C GLY A 154 13.08 48.20 -7.62
N ILE A 155 14.25 48.86 -7.61
CA ILE A 155 15.40 48.49 -6.76
C ILE A 155 15.87 49.72 -6.00
N GLU A 156 15.99 49.58 -4.68
CA GLU A 156 16.54 50.61 -3.81
C GLU A 156 17.44 50.02 -2.71
N LYS A 157 18.19 50.88 -2.03
CA LYS A 157 19.04 50.47 -0.92
C LYS A 157 18.24 50.51 0.37
N ASN A 158 18.42 49.51 1.23
CA ASN A 158 17.83 49.48 2.57
C ASN A 158 18.88 49.39 3.68
N ASP A 159 18.41 49.53 4.91
CA ASP A 159 19.22 49.56 6.13
C ASP A 159 19.30 48.21 6.84
N LYS A 160 18.95 47.09 6.16
CA LYS A 160 19.03 45.74 6.74
C LYS A 160 20.43 45.51 7.30
N LYS A 161 20.51 45.21 8.60
CA LYS A 161 21.79 45.10 9.32
C LYS A 161 22.41 43.72 9.17
N GLU A 162 21.58 42.70 9.14
CA GLU A 162 21.97 41.29 9.11
C GLU A 162 21.85 40.71 7.71
N ARG A 163 22.59 39.62 7.46
CA ARG A 163 22.56 38.91 6.17
C ARG A 163 21.25 38.12 6.02
N GLY A 164 20.99 37.66 4.80
CA GLY A 164 19.81 36.86 4.48
C GLY A 164 18.76 37.67 3.76
N THR A 165 17.55 37.13 3.64
CA THR A 165 16.48 37.71 2.81
C THR A 165 15.14 37.62 3.52
N ASP A 166 14.35 38.69 3.44
CA ASP A 166 12.92 38.66 3.72
C ASP A 166 12.18 38.75 2.38
N VAL A 167 11.36 37.75 2.05
CA VAL A 167 10.42 37.78 0.92
C VAL A 167 9.04 38.06 1.49
N ILE A 168 8.51 39.24 1.21
CA ILE A 168 7.26 39.77 1.74
C ILE A 168 6.22 39.74 0.62
N LEU A 169 5.15 38.97 0.83
CA LEU A 169 4.04 38.81 -0.09
C LEU A 169 2.87 39.63 0.41
N TYR A 170 2.38 40.54 -0.42
CA TYR A 170 1.14 41.27 -0.17
C TYR A 170 0.01 40.45 -0.77
N ILE A 171 -0.66 39.68 0.09
CA ILE A 171 -1.63 38.66 -0.32
C ILE A 171 -2.84 39.32 -0.98
N ASN A 172 -3.23 38.80 -2.14
CA ASN A 172 -4.34 39.35 -2.91
C ASN A 172 -5.70 39.01 -2.27
N GLU A 173 -6.75 39.70 -2.71
CA GLU A 173 -8.10 39.53 -2.16
C GLU A 173 -8.65 38.11 -2.30
N GLU A 174 -8.27 37.39 -3.36
CA GLU A 174 -8.76 36.04 -3.65
C GLU A 174 -8.12 34.95 -2.78
N ASN A 175 -6.93 35.21 -2.22
CA ASN A 175 -6.12 34.23 -1.51
C ASN A 175 -5.89 34.58 -0.02
N LYS A 176 -6.80 35.33 0.59
CA LYS A 176 -6.75 35.71 2.02
C LYS A 176 -6.65 34.53 2.98
N GLU A 177 -7.01 33.32 2.55
CA GLU A 177 -6.80 32.10 3.33
C GLU A 177 -5.33 31.88 3.74
N PHE A 178 -4.35 32.40 2.99
CA PHE A 178 -2.92 32.29 3.33
C PHE A 178 -2.48 33.29 4.42
N LEU A 179 -3.41 34.11 4.93
CA LEU A 179 -3.23 34.88 6.16
C LEU A 179 -3.80 34.15 7.39
N GLU A 180 -4.37 32.95 7.22
CA GLU A 180 -4.86 32.15 8.34
C GLU A 180 -3.81 31.14 8.82
N GLU A 181 -3.56 31.12 10.13
CA GLU A 181 -2.49 30.32 10.73
C GLU A 181 -2.65 28.83 10.47
N GLY A 182 -3.85 28.28 10.68
CA GLY A 182 -4.11 26.86 10.45
C GLY A 182 -3.95 26.44 8.98
N ARG A 183 -4.16 27.37 8.04
CA ARG A 183 -3.92 27.11 6.61
C ARG A 183 -2.42 27.00 6.35
N ILE A 184 -1.63 27.97 6.79
CA ILE A 184 -0.17 27.94 6.65
C ILE A 184 0.43 26.72 7.36
N GLU A 185 -0.02 26.42 8.58
CA GLU A 185 0.42 25.23 9.32
C GLU A 185 0.17 23.93 8.54
N SER A 186 -1.01 23.78 7.94
CA SER A 186 -1.34 22.60 7.10
C SER A 186 -0.39 22.46 5.90
N LEU A 187 -0.01 23.58 5.28
CA LEU A 187 0.91 23.59 4.14
C LEU A 187 2.34 23.30 4.55
N LEU A 188 2.78 23.83 5.70
CA LEU A 188 4.09 23.52 6.28
C LEU A 188 4.19 22.03 6.63
N GLN A 189 3.14 21.45 7.23
CA GLN A 189 3.08 20.01 7.52
C GLN A 189 3.02 19.13 6.27
N LYS A 190 2.42 19.61 5.17
CA LYS A 190 2.34 18.87 3.91
C LYS A 190 3.66 18.92 3.13
N TYR A 191 4.22 20.10 2.93
CA TYR A 191 5.32 20.31 1.99
C TYR A 191 6.69 20.45 2.65
N CYS A 192 6.73 20.88 3.91
CA CYS A 192 7.96 21.31 4.58
C CYS A 192 8.36 20.43 5.76
N LYS A 193 7.58 19.37 6.04
CA LYS A 193 7.70 18.52 7.23
C LYS A 193 9.10 18.00 7.52
N PHE A 194 9.90 17.75 6.49
CA PHE A 194 11.20 17.11 6.64
C PHE A 194 12.37 17.90 6.06
N LEU A 195 12.13 19.16 5.68
CA LEU A 195 13.16 20.00 5.09
C LEU A 195 14.36 20.16 6.05
N PRO A 196 15.60 20.21 5.54
CA PRO A 196 16.83 20.03 6.33
C PRO A 196 17.21 21.20 7.24
N VAL A 197 16.42 22.28 7.24
CA VAL A 197 16.64 23.47 8.07
C VAL A 197 15.40 23.66 8.96
N PRO A 198 15.55 24.00 10.26
CA PRO A 198 14.39 24.24 11.11
C PRO A 198 13.57 25.44 10.61
N ILE A 199 12.25 25.27 10.62
CA ILE A 199 11.27 26.25 10.18
C ILE A 199 10.46 26.68 11.39
N LYS A 200 10.58 27.96 11.72
CA LYS A 200 9.83 28.60 12.79
C LYS A 200 8.50 29.15 12.26
N PHE A 201 7.42 28.83 12.96
CA PHE A 201 6.10 29.41 12.72
C PHE A 201 5.38 29.66 14.05
N GLY A 202 5.44 30.91 14.51
CA GLY A 202 4.89 31.32 15.81
C GLY A 202 5.69 30.82 17.02
N THR A 203 5.05 30.84 18.18
CA THR A 203 5.57 30.35 19.46
C THR A 203 4.65 29.26 20.03
N ARG A 204 5.18 28.41 20.91
CA ARG A 204 4.41 27.41 21.66
C ARG A 204 4.76 27.46 23.14
N THR A 205 3.84 27.01 23.98
CA THR A 205 4.06 26.90 25.43
C THR A 205 4.66 25.55 25.76
N GLU A 206 5.78 25.54 26.48
CA GLU A 206 6.39 24.34 27.06
C GLU A 206 6.42 24.42 28.58
N THR A 207 6.07 23.30 29.23
CA THR A 207 6.21 23.15 30.69
C THR A 207 7.59 22.60 31.01
N VAL A 208 8.41 23.38 31.72
CA VAL A 208 9.72 22.95 32.21
C VAL A 208 9.68 22.70 33.73
N GLU A 209 10.31 21.62 34.18
CA GLU A 209 10.54 21.35 35.60
C GLU A 209 11.75 22.17 36.07
N LEU A 210 11.60 22.98 37.11
CA LEU A 210 12.73 23.69 37.74
C LEU A 210 13.34 22.82 38.85
N GLU A 211 14.66 22.69 38.87
CA GLU A 211 15.37 22.09 40.01
C GLU A 211 15.22 23.03 41.22
N SER A 212 14.68 22.50 42.32
CA SER A 212 14.58 23.24 43.59
C SER A 212 15.98 23.41 44.19
N GLU A 213 16.45 24.66 44.37
CA GLU A 213 17.72 24.97 45.07
C GLU A 213 17.59 24.78 46.61
N GLY A 214 17.20 23.60 47.06
CA GLY A 214 17.11 23.26 48.47
C GLY A 214 17.16 21.76 48.70
N GLU A 215 18.19 21.29 49.41
CA GLU A 215 18.27 19.94 49.96
C GLU A 215 17.24 19.77 51.09
N ASP A 216 15.96 19.60 50.77
CA ASP A 216 15.00 19.04 51.71
C ASP A 216 14.11 18.03 50.96
N GLU A 217 14.21 16.75 51.37
CA GLU A 217 13.46 15.63 50.84
C GLU A 217 11.96 15.79 51.13
N GLY A 218 11.21 16.40 50.21
CA GLY A 218 9.74 16.38 50.27
C GLY A 218 8.95 17.45 49.49
N GLU A 219 9.56 18.41 48.81
CA GLU A 219 8.80 19.48 48.13
C GLU A 219 8.36 19.14 46.69
N GLU A 220 7.13 19.55 46.36
CA GLU A 220 6.50 19.39 45.04
C GLU A 220 7.37 20.02 43.94
N LYS A 221 7.60 19.25 42.85
CA LYS A 221 8.28 19.75 41.65
C LYS A 221 7.56 21.00 41.13
N VAL A 222 8.24 22.15 41.15
CA VAL A 222 7.71 23.40 40.59
C VAL A 222 7.85 23.36 39.07
N THR A 223 6.71 23.26 38.39
CA THR A 223 6.65 23.38 36.92
C THR A 223 6.40 24.84 36.52
N LYS A 224 7.07 25.30 35.47
CA LYS A 224 6.87 26.63 34.88
C LYS A 224 6.59 26.52 33.39
N GLU A 225 5.57 27.24 32.92
CA GLU A 225 5.29 27.40 31.49
C GLU A 225 6.17 28.52 30.92
N ILE A 226 6.90 28.22 29.85
CA ILE A 226 7.71 29.17 29.07
C ILE A 226 7.23 29.18 27.61
N GLU A 227 7.27 30.35 26.98
CA GLU A 227 7.10 30.44 25.53
C GLU A 227 8.43 30.16 24.83
N VAL A 228 8.39 29.25 23.87
CA VAL A 228 9.53 28.90 23.01
C VAL A 228 9.14 29.01 21.54
N ASP A 229 10.14 29.10 20.65
CA ASP A 229 9.91 29.09 19.21
C ASP A 229 9.22 27.78 18.79
N ASN A 230 8.17 27.88 17.98
CA ASN A 230 7.47 26.71 17.45
C ASN A 230 8.15 26.24 16.15
N ILE A 231 8.98 25.21 16.26
CA ILE A 231 9.62 24.55 15.12
C ILE A 231 8.67 23.49 14.57
N VAL A 232 8.15 23.73 13.36
CA VAL A 232 7.05 22.93 12.80
C VAL A 232 7.50 21.72 11.98
N ASN A 233 8.79 21.63 11.64
CA ASN A 233 9.33 20.54 10.84
C ASN A 233 10.37 19.72 11.61
N ASN A 234 10.62 18.51 11.11
CA ASN A 234 11.67 17.60 11.56
C ASN A 234 12.84 17.61 10.56
N PRO A 235 13.92 18.39 10.80
CA PRO A 235 15.04 18.49 9.86
C PRO A 235 15.95 17.26 9.86
N ASN A 236 15.84 16.38 10.85
CA ASN A 236 16.70 15.21 11.03
C ASN A 236 15.89 13.90 11.04
N PRO A 237 15.13 13.62 9.97
CA PRO A 237 14.28 12.45 9.92
C PRO A 237 15.10 11.16 9.96
N ILE A 238 14.55 10.11 10.58
CA ILE A 238 15.32 8.90 10.89
C ILE A 238 15.76 8.10 9.65
N TRP A 239 15.11 8.25 8.50
CA TRP A 239 15.55 7.56 7.27
C TRP A 239 16.88 8.10 6.72
N LYS A 240 17.35 9.25 7.21
CA LYS A 240 18.68 9.81 6.90
C LYS A 240 19.77 9.30 7.84
N LYS A 241 19.40 8.64 8.94
CA LYS A 241 20.33 8.08 9.93
C LYS A 241 20.71 6.65 9.55
N GLN A 242 21.86 6.19 10.05
CA GLN A 242 22.28 4.83 9.79
C GLN A 242 21.42 3.83 10.59
N PRO A 243 21.01 2.68 10.03
CA PRO A 243 20.13 1.74 10.72
C PRO A 243 20.65 1.24 12.07
N ASN A 244 21.98 1.20 12.28
CA ASN A 244 22.63 0.77 13.52
C ASN A 244 22.61 1.82 14.64
N GLU A 245 22.25 3.07 14.33
CA GLU A 245 22.09 4.16 15.30
C GLU A 245 20.64 4.29 15.80
N LEU A 246 19.74 3.46 15.29
CA LEU A 246 18.30 3.53 15.54
C LEU A 246 17.82 2.35 16.37
N THR A 247 16.87 2.63 17.24
CA THR A 247 16.13 1.65 18.04
C THR A 247 14.76 1.38 17.43
N ASP A 248 14.13 0.28 17.82
CA ASP A 248 12.74 -0.03 17.42
C ASP A 248 11.75 1.09 17.78
N GLU A 249 12.00 1.81 18.88
CA GLU A 249 11.14 2.91 19.32
C GLU A 249 11.26 4.14 18.41
N ASP A 250 12.44 4.37 17.83
CA ASP A 250 12.63 5.43 16.82
C ASP A 250 11.74 5.17 15.60
N TYR A 251 11.67 3.93 15.13
CA TYR A 251 10.79 3.56 14.00
C TYR A 251 9.31 3.69 14.36
N ARG A 252 8.89 3.30 15.56
CA ARG A 252 7.49 3.45 16.00
C ARG A 252 7.08 4.91 16.19
N SER A 253 7.97 5.71 16.77
CA SER A 253 7.78 7.15 16.93
C SER A 253 7.67 7.83 15.57
N PHE A 254 8.56 7.49 14.63
CA PHE A 254 8.50 8.03 13.27
C PHE A 254 7.25 7.59 12.50
N TYR A 255 6.79 6.34 12.67
CA TYR A 255 5.51 5.91 12.10
C TYR A 255 4.33 6.73 12.65
N SER A 256 4.34 7.03 13.95
CA SER A 256 3.31 7.85 14.60
C SER A 256 3.38 9.31 14.15
N GLU A 257 4.59 9.84 13.92
CA GLU A 257 4.79 11.17 13.34
C GLU A 257 4.18 11.26 11.93
N LEU A 258 4.36 10.23 11.10
CA LEU A 258 3.76 10.16 9.77
C LEU A 258 2.24 9.93 9.82
N TYR A 259 1.77 9.10 10.75
CA TYR A 259 0.38 8.64 10.83
C TYR A 259 -0.16 8.67 12.28
N PRO A 260 -0.52 9.85 12.83
CA PRO A 260 -0.81 10.08 14.26
C PRO A 260 -1.99 9.30 14.89
N PHE A 261 -2.74 8.53 14.10
CA PHE A 261 -3.91 7.76 14.57
C PHE A 261 -3.91 6.31 14.08
N SER A 262 -2.82 5.88 13.45
CA SER A 262 -2.70 4.52 12.93
C SER A 262 -2.31 3.54 14.02
N THR A 263 -2.79 2.31 13.91
CA THR A 263 -2.29 1.21 14.74
C THR A 263 -0.81 0.98 14.48
N PRO A 264 0.00 0.60 15.50
CA PRO A 264 1.42 0.32 15.30
C PRO A 264 1.67 -0.69 14.16
N PRO A 265 2.75 -0.50 13.38
CA PRO A 265 3.07 -1.38 12.26
C PRO A 265 3.55 -2.74 12.76
N MET A 266 3.34 -3.80 11.97
CA MET A 266 3.81 -5.15 12.30
C MET A 266 5.33 -5.27 12.25
N PHE A 267 5.94 -4.61 11.27
CA PHE A 267 7.39 -4.47 11.09
C PHE A 267 7.68 -3.36 10.08
N TRP A 268 8.96 -3.06 9.89
CA TRP A 268 9.45 -2.07 8.94
C TRP A 268 10.66 -2.57 8.16
N ILE A 269 10.95 -1.86 7.07
CA ILE A 269 12.07 -2.09 6.16
C ILE A 269 12.78 -0.76 5.99
N HIS A 270 13.99 -0.65 6.52
CA HIS A 270 14.85 0.50 6.27
C HIS A 270 15.56 0.29 4.91
N LEU A 271 15.25 1.14 3.95
CA LEU A 271 15.92 1.23 2.66
C LEU A 271 17.13 2.15 2.81
N ASN A 272 18.32 1.63 2.54
CA ASN A 272 19.54 2.43 2.52
C ASN A 272 20.49 1.85 1.47
N ILE A 273 20.71 2.60 0.40
CA ILE A 273 21.62 2.26 -0.71
C ILE A 273 22.15 3.55 -1.32
N ASP A 274 23.42 3.55 -1.67
CA ASP A 274 24.21 4.65 -2.23
C ASP A 274 24.74 4.33 -3.65
N TYR A 275 24.77 3.05 -4.05
CA TYR A 275 25.18 2.61 -5.39
C TYR A 275 24.33 1.42 -5.89
N PRO A 276 23.87 1.40 -7.16
CA PRO A 276 24.16 2.32 -8.27
C PRO A 276 23.28 3.58 -8.33
N PHE A 277 22.45 3.79 -7.31
CA PHE A 277 21.63 4.98 -7.09
C PHE A 277 21.47 5.17 -5.58
N ASN A 278 21.12 6.38 -5.19
CA ASN A 278 20.87 6.79 -3.83
C ASN A 278 19.38 6.64 -3.51
N LEU A 279 19.07 5.80 -2.54
CA LEU A 279 17.72 5.60 -2.05
C LEU A 279 17.78 5.37 -0.54
N THR A 280 17.14 6.27 0.17
CA THR A 280 16.86 6.14 1.60
C THR A 280 15.36 6.08 1.82
N GLY A 281 14.90 5.49 2.91
CA GLY A 281 13.48 5.43 3.18
C GLY A 281 13.13 4.37 4.19
N ILE A 282 11.90 4.40 4.66
CA ILE A 282 11.37 3.39 5.57
C ILE A 282 9.99 3.01 5.10
N LEU A 283 9.80 1.73 4.83
CA LEU A 283 8.51 1.14 4.51
C LEU A 283 8.00 0.38 5.72
N TYR A 284 6.74 0.61 6.07
CA TYR A 284 6.05 0.01 7.19
C TYR A 284 4.96 -0.93 6.69
N PHE A 285 4.83 -2.07 7.36
CA PHE A 285 3.75 -3.00 7.12
C PHE A 285 2.62 -2.74 8.12
N PRO A 286 1.52 -2.09 7.71
CA PRO A 286 0.39 -1.84 8.61
C PRO A 286 -0.33 -3.16 8.93
N LYS A 287 -1.03 -3.21 10.06
CA LYS A 287 -2.01 -4.28 10.30
C LYS A 287 -3.19 -4.06 9.34
N VAL A 288 -3.54 -5.09 8.57
CA VAL A 288 -4.65 -5.00 7.60
C VAL A 288 -5.86 -5.63 8.28
N GLY A 289 -6.73 -4.81 8.86
CA GLY A 289 -8.01 -5.30 9.37
C GLY A 289 -8.91 -5.79 8.23
N ASN A 290 -9.98 -6.51 8.56
CA ASN A 290 -11.05 -6.90 7.61
C ASN A 290 -11.89 -5.70 7.09
N SER A 291 -11.32 -4.48 7.09
CA SER A 291 -11.97 -3.29 6.57
C SER A 291 -12.00 -3.34 5.05
N ILE A 292 -13.18 -3.12 4.49
CA ILE A 292 -13.45 -3.13 3.04
C ILE A 292 -12.67 -2.02 2.30
N GLU A 293 -12.24 -0.96 2.99
CA GLU A 293 -11.44 0.13 2.43
C GLU A 293 -9.94 -0.06 2.68
N ILE A 294 -9.27 -0.67 1.71
CA ILE A 294 -7.80 -0.66 1.65
C ILE A 294 -7.36 0.71 1.14
N GLN A 295 -6.84 1.56 2.03
CA GLN A 295 -6.29 2.87 1.65
C GLN A 295 -4.94 2.69 0.93
N LYS A 296 -4.95 2.77 -0.41
CA LYS A 296 -3.74 2.80 -1.24
C LYS A 296 -2.99 4.14 -1.08
N ASN A 297 -1.72 4.17 -1.51
CA ASN A 297 -0.90 5.38 -1.66
C ASN A 297 -0.53 6.09 -0.35
N LYS A 298 -0.19 5.32 0.70
CA LYS A 298 0.36 5.85 1.96
C LYS A 298 1.89 5.89 1.96
N ILE A 299 2.52 5.92 0.79
CA ILE A 299 3.97 6.08 0.69
C ILE A 299 4.24 7.46 0.13
N GLN A 300 4.95 8.27 0.90
CA GLN A 300 5.32 9.62 0.50
C GLN A 300 6.68 9.59 -0.21
N LEU A 301 6.75 10.18 -1.40
CA LEU A 301 7.99 10.35 -2.14
C LEU A 301 8.62 11.70 -1.84
N TYR A 302 9.90 11.64 -1.53
CA TYR A 302 10.78 12.76 -1.30
C TYR A 302 11.97 12.72 -2.26
N SER A 303 12.54 13.89 -2.50
CA SER A 303 13.83 14.04 -3.16
C SER A 303 14.65 15.06 -2.38
N ASN A 304 15.74 14.61 -1.75
CA ASN A 304 16.51 15.43 -0.81
C ASN A 304 15.63 16.03 0.30
N GLN A 305 14.77 15.19 0.91
CA GLN A 305 13.81 15.59 1.94
C GLN A 305 12.72 16.59 1.50
N VAL A 306 12.64 16.94 0.22
CA VAL A 306 11.57 17.77 -0.34
C VAL A 306 10.42 16.88 -0.79
N TYR A 307 9.21 17.16 -0.30
CA TYR A 307 8.02 16.40 -0.68
C TYR A 307 7.72 16.57 -2.18
N VAL A 308 7.50 15.43 -2.86
CA VAL A 308 7.17 15.38 -4.29
C VAL A 308 5.71 14.99 -4.48
N THR A 309 5.35 13.78 -4.07
CA THR A 309 4.01 13.19 -4.29
C THR A 309 3.81 11.96 -3.41
N ASP A 310 2.56 11.53 -3.22
CA ASP A 310 2.17 10.25 -2.65
C ASP A 310 1.73 9.22 -3.72
N ASP A 311 1.59 9.65 -4.99
CA ASP A 311 1.33 8.74 -6.11
C ASP A 311 2.62 8.07 -6.61
N VAL A 312 2.98 6.97 -5.98
CA VAL A 312 4.26 6.26 -6.20
C VAL A 312 4.16 5.06 -7.15
N LYS A 313 3.08 4.91 -7.93
CA LYS A 313 2.82 3.72 -8.77
C LYS A 313 3.93 3.39 -9.77
N GLU A 314 4.71 4.38 -10.20
CA GLU A 314 5.82 4.15 -11.12
C GLU A 314 7.08 3.63 -10.42
N ILE A 315 7.23 3.88 -9.11
CA ILE A 315 8.42 3.54 -8.32
C ILE A 315 8.18 2.30 -7.47
N VAL A 316 6.98 2.15 -6.92
CA VAL A 316 6.60 1.07 -6.03
C VAL A 316 5.62 0.15 -6.77
N PRO A 317 5.90 -1.16 -6.86
CA PRO A 317 4.99 -2.12 -7.47
C PRO A 317 3.60 -2.07 -6.85
N GLU A 318 2.56 -2.39 -7.62
CA GLU A 318 1.18 -2.23 -7.17
C GLU A 318 0.88 -2.95 -5.85
N PHE A 319 1.36 -4.19 -5.68
CA PHE A 319 1.16 -4.95 -4.46
C PHE A 319 1.79 -4.31 -3.22
N LEU A 320 2.83 -3.49 -3.41
CA LEU A 320 3.54 -2.74 -2.37
C LEU A 320 2.91 -1.37 -2.05
N THR A 321 1.95 -0.89 -2.86
CA THR A 321 1.26 0.40 -2.61
C THR A 321 0.37 0.39 -1.36
N LEU A 322 0.17 -0.80 -0.77
CA LEU A 322 -0.53 -1.00 0.50
C LEU A 322 0.36 -0.71 1.72
N LEU A 323 1.68 -0.64 1.53
CA LEU A 323 2.59 -0.27 2.59
C LEU A 323 2.47 1.21 2.92
N HIS A 324 2.90 1.56 4.12
CA HIS A 324 3.02 2.94 4.56
C HIS A 324 4.48 3.36 4.55
N GLY A 325 4.75 4.66 4.50
CA GLY A 325 6.07 5.18 4.86
C GLY A 325 6.59 6.24 3.90
N VAL A 326 7.91 6.26 3.74
CA VAL A 326 8.63 7.30 2.99
C VAL A 326 9.71 6.70 2.12
N ILE A 327 9.89 7.27 0.94
CA ILE A 327 11.00 6.99 0.04
C ILE A 327 11.64 8.33 -0.31
N ASP A 328 12.96 8.43 -0.19
CA ASP A 328 13.73 9.63 -0.50
C ASP A 328 14.89 9.27 -1.45
N SER A 329 14.85 9.81 -2.66
CA SER A 329 15.89 9.61 -3.67
C SER A 329 16.17 10.87 -4.49
N PRO A 330 17.43 11.34 -4.55
CA PRO A 330 17.84 12.43 -5.43
C PRO A 330 17.93 12.03 -6.90
N ASP A 331 18.02 10.73 -7.19
CA ASP A 331 18.24 10.19 -8.55
C ASP A 331 16.96 10.04 -9.38
N ILE A 332 15.81 10.44 -8.81
CA ILE A 332 14.52 10.42 -9.49
C ILE A 332 14.36 11.72 -10.30
N PRO A 333 14.20 11.66 -11.62
CA PRO A 333 14.03 12.86 -12.44
C PRO A 333 12.68 13.50 -12.16
N LEU A 334 12.71 14.71 -11.61
CA LEU A 334 11.53 15.52 -11.35
C LEU A 334 11.20 16.39 -12.57
N ASN A 335 9.91 16.54 -12.85
CA ASN A 335 9.45 17.56 -13.79
C ASN A 335 9.59 18.98 -13.20
N VAL A 336 9.39 20.01 -14.04
CA VAL A 336 9.56 21.43 -13.63
C VAL A 336 8.67 21.80 -12.44
N SER A 337 7.44 21.27 -12.37
CA SER A 337 6.51 21.48 -11.25
C SER A 337 6.77 20.60 -10.03
N ARG A 338 7.71 19.63 -10.15
CA ARG A 338 8.03 18.61 -9.12
C ARG A 338 6.81 17.88 -8.58
N SER A 339 5.84 17.64 -9.45
CA SER A 339 4.54 17.09 -9.07
C SER A 339 4.26 15.72 -9.69
N TYR A 340 5.03 15.33 -10.72
CA TYR A 340 4.89 14.03 -11.38
C TYR A 340 6.25 13.47 -11.79
N LEU A 341 6.30 12.15 -11.90
CA LEU A 341 7.47 11.39 -12.30
C LEU A 341 7.60 11.36 -13.82
N GLN A 342 8.84 11.36 -14.30
CA GLN A 342 9.15 11.05 -15.69
C GLN A 342 9.61 9.61 -15.79
N ALA A 343 9.17 8.91 -16.85
CA ALA A 343 9.60 7.54 -17.11
C ALA A 343 11.12 7.48 -17.32
N ASP A 344 11.82 6.83 -16.39
CA ASP A 344 13.28 6.81 -16.37
C ASP A 344 13.86 5.41 -16.03
N GLN A 345 15.10 5.14 -16.46
CA GLN A 345 15.77 3.87 -16.19
C GLN A 345 16.08 3.67 -14.70
N ASN A 346 16.38 4.74 -13.95
CA ASN A 346 16.64 4.68 -12.53
C ASN A 346 15.37 4.33 -11.75
N VAL A 347 14.21 4.84 -12.16
CA VAL A 347 12.91 4.47 -11.56
C VAL A 347 12.74 2.95 -11.58
N LYS A 348 12.96 2.29 -12.73
CA LYS A 348 12.87 0.82 -12.83
C LYS A 348 13.88 0.08 -11.93
N LYS A 349 15.09 0.61 -11.77
CA LYS A 349 16.11 0.02 -10.89
C LYS A 349 15.72 0.16 -9.41
N ILE A 350 15.17 1.31 -9.02
CA ILE A 350 14.64 1.57 -7.68
C ILE A 350 13.50 0.60 -7.38
N THR A 351 12.52 0.47 -8.28
CA THR A 351 11.41 -0.49 -8.16
C THR A 351 11.92 -1.91 -7.91
N GLY A 352 12.83 -2.40 -8.75
CA GLY A 352 13.40 -3.74 -8.58
C GLY A 352 14.17 -3.92 -7.27
N TYR A 353 14.84 -2.88 -6.77
CA TYR A 353 15.52 -2.92 -5.47
C TYR A 353 14.54 -2.99 -4.32
N ILE A 354 13.48 -2.17 -4.33
CA ILE A 354 12.44 -2.18 -3.29
C ILE A 354 11.78 -3.56 -3.23
N THR A 355 11.35 -4.12 -4.37
CA THR A 355 10.77 -5.48 -4.46
C THR A 355 11.68 -6.51 -3.83
N ARG A 356 12.98 -6.46 -4.16
CA ARG A 356 13.98 -7.38 -3.62
C ARG A 356 14.15 -7.21 -2.12
N LYS A 357 14.26 -5.97 -1.62
CA LYS A 357 14.43 -5.70 -0.19
C LYS A 357 13.23 -6.15 0.63
N VAL A 358 12.02 -6.00 0.12
CA VAL A 358 10.82 -6.51 0.79
C VAL A 358 10.84 -8.03 0.85
N ALA A 359 11.11 -8.70 -0.27
CA ALA A 359 11.20 -10.17 -0.29
C ALA A 359 12.30 -10.69 0.65
N ASP A 360 13.46 -10.03 0.69
CA ASP A 360 14.58 -10.41 1.57
C ASP A 360 14.20 -10.23 3.05
N LYS A 361 13.50 -9.14 3.42
CA LYS A 361 13.06 -8.94 4.80
C LYS A 361 12.01 -9.96 5.22
N LEU A 362 11.03 -10.26 4.37
CA LEU A 362 10.04 -11.30 4.65
C LEU A 362 10.69 -12.67 4.86
N GLN A 363 11.67 -13.01 4.03
CA GLN A 363 12.46 -14.23 4.19
C GLN A 363 13.27 -14.23 5.49
N GLU A 364 13.87 -13.11 5.87
CA GLU A 364 14.59 -12.95 7.14
C GLU A 364 13.67 -13.18 8.33
N LEU A 365 12.49 -12.54 8.35
CA LEU A 365 11.48 -12.71 9.41
C LEU A 365 11.04 -14.16 9.54
N PHE A 366 10.73 -14.82 8.42
CA PHE A 366 10.36 -16.23 8.41
C PHE A 366 11.45 -17.13 9.00
N LYS A 367 12.73 -16.87 8.68
CA LYS A 367 13.86 -17.65 9.19
C LYS A 367 14.19 -17.36 10.65
N ALA A 368 14.01 -16.12 11.09
CA ALA A 368 14.34 -15.68 12.43
C ALA A 368 13.33 -16.23 13.45
N ASP A 369 12.04 -16.12 13.16
CA ASP A 369 10.98 -16.65 14.01
C ASP A 369 9.76 -17.06 13.15
N ARG A 370 9.74 -18.34 12.78
CA ARG A 370 8.65 -18.92 12.00
C ARG A 370 7.29 -18.82 12.71
N LYS A 371 7.25 -18.98 14.04
CA LYS A 371 5.98 -18.97 14.79
C LYS A 371 5.35 -17.58 14.80
N ASP A 372 6.17 -16.55 14.99
CA ASP A 372 5.74 -15.17 14.88
C ASP A 372 5.31 -14.82 13.43
N PHE A 373 6.01 -15.34 12.43
CA PHE A 373 5.62 -15.18 11.02
C PHE A 373 4.27 -15.84 10.70
N GLU A 374 4.04 -17.07 11.20
CA GLU A 374 2.76 -17.79 11.09
C GLU A 374 1.62 -17.04 11.79
N ALA A 375 1.87 -16.46 12.98
CA ALA A 375 0.88 -15.66 13.69
C ALA A 375 0.46 -14.39 12.92
N LYS A 376 1.34 -13.86 12.07
CA LYS A 376 1.09 -12.70 11.20
C LYS A 376 0.57 -13.10 9.81
N TRP A 377 0.46 -14.40 9.52
CA TRP A 377 0.04 -14.90 8.20
C TRP A 377 -1.35 -14.42 7.75
N PRO A 378 -2.36 -14.26 8.63
CA PRO A 378 -3.65 -13.70 8.22
C PRO A 378 -3.53 -12.32 7.54
N ASP A 379 -2.68 -11.44 8.07
CA ASP A 379 -2.41 -10.11 7.50
C ASP A 379 -1.43 -10.17 6.31
N LEU A 380 -0.39 -11.01 6.40
CA LEU A 380 0.69 -11.06 5.40
C LEU A 380 0.35 -11.88 4.16
N GLY A 381 -0.48 -12.91 4.31
CA GLY A 381 -0.76 -13.90 3.28
C GLY A 381 -1.36 -13.28 2.04
N VAL A 382 -2.35 -12.39 2.20
CA VAL A 382 -3.00 -11.68 1.08
C VAL A 382 -1.98 -10.87 0.27
N PHE A 383 -1.11 -10.14 0.97
CA PHE A 383 -0.07 -9.33 0.35
C PHE A 383 0.97 -10.19 -0.40
N ILE A 384 1.45 -11.27 0.24
CA ILE A 384 2.45 -12.16 -0.37
C ILE A 384 1.86 -12.84 -1.60
N LYS A 385 0.63 -13.37 -1.50
CA LYS A 385 -0.09 -13.97 -2.63
C LYS A 385 -0.25 -12.97 -3.77
N TYR A 386 -0.63 -11.73 -3.47
CA TYR A 386 -0.76 -10.69 -4.50
C TYR A 386 0.57 -10.39 -5.19
N GLY A 387 1.64 -10.19 -4.43
CA GLY A 387 2.98 -9.97 -4.97
C GLY A 387 3.47 -11.13 -5.83
N MET A 388 3.17 -12.38 -5.45
CA MET A 388 3.53 -13.56 -6.23
C MET A 388 2.80 -13.61 -7.58
N ILE A 389 1.54 -13.19 -7.64
CA ILE A 389 0.74 -13.18 -8.87
C ILE A 389 1.18 -12.01 -9.77
N SER A 390 1.45 -10.83 -9.20
CA SER A 390 1.73 -9.63 -9.98
C SER A 390 3.19 -9.50 -10.43
N GLU A 391 4.15 -10.07 -9.69
CA GLU A 391 5.59 -9.81 -9.90
C GLU A 391 6.43 -11.09 -9.87
N GLU A 392 6.92 -11.51 -11.04
CA GLU A 392 7.66 -12.78 -11.20
C GLU A 392 8.92 -12.86 -10.34
N LYS A 393 9.72 -11.78 -10.25
CA LYS A 393 10.93 -11.78 -9.41
C LYS A 393 10.62 -11.85 -7.92
N PHE A 394 9.46 -11.34 -7.51
CA PHE A 394 9.00 -11.49 -6.12
C PHE A 394 8.57 -12.92 -5.87
N HIS A 395 7.82 -13.52 -6.81
CA HIS A 395 7.44 -14.93 -6.78
C HIS A 395 8.64 -15.85 -6.55
N ASP A 396 9.71 -15.73 -7.34
CA ASP A 396 10.91 -16.58 -7.24
C ASP A 396 11.55 -16.59 -5.83
N LYS A 397 11.40 -15.50 -5.08
CA LYS A 397 11.88 -15.38 -3.70
C LYS A 397 10.83 -15.85 -2.69
N ALA A 398 9.57 -15.51 -2.93
CA ALA A 398 8.45 -15.80 -2.04
C ALA A 398 8.15 -17.28 -1.92
N THR A 399 8.48 -18.11 -2.92
CA THR A 399 8.40 -19.59 -2.84
C THR A 399 9.05 -20.16 -1.58
N LYS A 400 10.06 -19.49 -1.02
CA LYS A 400 10.82 -19.94 0.17
C LYS A 400 10.15 -19.64 1.50
N PHE A 401 9.12 -18.81 1.54
CA PHE A 401 8.49 -18.35 2.79
C PHE A 401 6.96 -18.20 2.69
N VAL A 402 6.37 -18.36 1.51
CA VAL A 402 4.91 -18.43 1.35
C VAL A 402 4.39 -19.65 2.09
N LEU A 403 3.29 -19.46 2.82
CA LEU A 403 2.67 -20.51 3.61
C LEU A 403 1.32 -20.94 3.04
N LEU A 404 1.06 -22.24 3.15
CA LEU A 404 -0.23 -22.87 2.96
C LEU A 404 -0.75 -23.29 4.34
N LYS A 405 -1.96 -22.85 4.68
CA LYS A 405 -2.62 -23.19 5.95
C LYS A 405 -3.62 -24.31 5.69
N ASN A 406 -3.62 -25.35 6.52
CA ASN A 406 -4.66 -26.38 6.47
C ASN A 406 -5.83 -26.08 7.43
N VAL A 407 -6.91 -26.84 7.31
CA VAL A 407 -8.10 -26.71 8.15
C VAL A 407 -7.86 -27.02 9.64
N ASP A 408 -6.71 -27.62 9.98
CA ASP A 408 -6.27 -27.86 11.36
C ASP A 408 -5.42 -26.70 11.94
N GLY A 409 -5.18 -25.65 11.13
CA GLY A 409 -4.41 -24.48 11.54
C GLY A 409 -2.90 -24.63 11.43
N GLU A 410 -2.42 -25.73 10.85
CA GLU A 410 -1.00 -25.95 10.58
C GLU A 410 -0.56 -25.18 9.33
N HIS A 411 0.67 -24.68 9.33
CA HIS A 411 1.25 -23.91 8.23
C HIS A 411 2.43 -24.65 7.61
N PHE A 412 2.46 -24.69 6.28
CA PHE A 412 3.46 -25.38 5.49
C PHE A 412 4.06 -24.46 4.44
N THR A 413 5.36 -24.57 4.16
CA THR A 413 5.90 -24.06 2.90
C THR A 413 5.39 -24.91 1.73
N LEU A 414 5.58 -24.45 0.49
CA LEU A 414 5.18 -25.22 -0.71
C LEU A 414 5.83 -26.60 -0.73
N ASP A 415 7.14 -26.66 -0.44
CA ASP A 415 7.92 -27.90 -0.42
C ASP A 415 7.45 -28.85 0.71
N GLU A 416 7.26 -28.31 1.92
CA GLU A 416 6.77 -29.09 3.07
C GLU A 416 5.39 -29.69 2.82
N TYR A 417 4.48 -28.91 2.22
CA TYR A 417 3.14 -29.40 1.92
C TYR A 417 3.19 -30.47 0.81
N GLN A 418 4.01 -30.26 -0.22
CA GLN A 418 4.20 -31.23 -1.29
C GLN A 418 4.72 -32.56 -0.74
N GLU A 419 5.74 -32.52 0.11
CA GLU A 419 6.31 -33.72 0.76
C GLU A 419 5.28 -34.41 1.68
N LYS A 420 4.49 -33.65 2.44
CA LYS A 420 3.46 -34.17 3.34
C LYS A 420 2.37 -34.93 2.57
N VAL A 421 1.87 -34.38 1.46
CA VAL A 421 0.69 -34.91 0.79
C VAL A 421 0.99 -35.90 -0.33
N LYS A 422 2.19 -35.87 -0.93
CA LYS A 422 2.58 -36.78 -2.02
C LYS A 422 2.31 -38.28 -1.74
N PRO A 423 2.54 -38.83 -0.53
CA PRO A 423 2.27 -40.24 -0.27
C PRO A 423 0.78 -40.63 -0.38
N THR A 424 -0.15 -39.74 -0.04
CA THR A 424 -1.58 -40.04 0.03
C THR A 424 -2.39 -39.42 -1.12
N GLN A 425 -1.96 -38.25 -1.61
CA GLN A 425 -2.67 -37.42 -2.59
C GLN A 425 -2.03 -37.38 -3.99
N THR A 426 -1.26 -38.39 -4.39
CA THR A 426 -0.84 -38.52 -5.79
C THR A 426 -1.85 -39.33 -6.60
N ASP A 427 -2.36 -38.79 -7.70
CA ASP A 427 -3.31 -39.48 -8.58
C ASP A 427 -2.63 -40.53 -9.47
N LYS A 428 -3.43 -41.28 -10.24
CA LYS A 428 -2.97 -42.29 -11.22
C LYS A 428 -2.15 -41.73 -12.39
N HIS A 429 -2.11 -40.41 -12.54
CA HIS A 429 -1.34 -39.70 -13.57
C HIS A 429 -0.06 -39.07 -12.99
N ASP A 430 0.39 -39.53 -11.81
CA ASP A 430 1.55 -39.04 -11.07
C ASP A 430 1.46 -37.54 -10.68
N LYS A 431 0.25 -36.96 -10.64
CA LYS A 431 0.03 -35.59 -10.19
C LYS A 431 -0.26 -35.55 -8.69
N VAL A 432 0.35 -34.61 -7.99
CA VAL A 432 0.03 -34.34 -6.57
C VAL A 432 -1.18 -33.42 -6.51
N ILE A 433 -2.23 -33.88 -5.82
CA ILE A 433 -3.48 -33.16 -5.69
C ILE A 433 -3.48 -32.36 -4.39
N TYR A 434 -3.66 -31.05 -4.50
CA TYR A 434 -3.84 -30.17 -3.34
C TYR A 434 -5.33 -29.98 -3.12
N ILE A 435 -5.87 -30.72 -2.15
CA ILE A 435 -7.27 -30.58 -1.76
C ILE A 435 -7.40 -29.31 -0.92
N TYR A 436 -8.41 -28.49 -1.21
CA TYR A 436 -8.66 -27.27 -0.44
C TYR A 436 -10.15 -27.00 -0.22
N THR A 437 -10.44 -26.07 0.68
CA THR A 437 -11.76 -25.49 0.91
C THR A 437 -11.64 -23.98 1.00
N ASN A 438 -12.65 -23.26 0.51
CA ASN A 438 -12.79 -21.82 0.70
C ASN A 438 -13.72 -21.47 1.88
N ASN A 439 -14.32 -22.49 2.51
CA ASN A 439 -15.17 -22.32 3.68
C ASN A 439 -15.12 -23.60 4.52
N ALA A 440 -14.20 -23.64 5.48
CA ALA A 440 -14.03 -24.83 6.33
C ALA A 440 -15.29 -25.16 7.13
N LYS A 441 -16.08 -24.16 7.53
CA LYS A 441 -17.30 -24.36 8.31
C LYS A 441 -18.44 -24.96 7.48
N GLU A 442 -18.67 -24.44 6.28
CA GLU A 442 -19.74 -24.96 5.40
C GLU A 442 -19.40 -26.33 4.81
N HIS A 443 -18.10 -26.63 4.62
CA HIS A 443 -17.66 -27.89 4.02
C HIS A 443 -17.22 -28.95 5.04
N ASP A 444 -17.46 -28.77 6.35
CA ASP A 444 -17.00 -29.71 7.39
C ASP A 444 -17.38 -31.17 7.09
N SER A 445 -18.63 -31.41 6.69
CA SER A 445 -19.13 -32.75 6.34
C SER A 445 -18.47 -33.39 5.12
N LEU A 446 -17.81 -32.60 4.27
CA LEU A 446 -17.00 -33.08 3.14
C LEU A 446 -15.52 -33.24 3.53
N ILE A 447 -15.06 -32.43 4.49
CA ILE A 447 -13.69 -32.46 5.01
C ILE A 447 -13.46 -33.70 5.88
N GLN A 448 -14.40 -34.07 6.75
CA GLN A 448 -14.22 -35.23 7.65
C GLN A 448 -13.97 -36.54 6.89
N PRO A 449 -14.73 -36.90 5.82
CA PRO A 449 -14.43 -38.08 5.02
C PRO A 449 -13.07 -38.03 4.32
N ALA A 450 -12.61 -36.84 3.90
CA ALA A 450 -11.29 -36.67 3.29
C ALA A 450 -10.18 -36.95 4.32
N LYS A 451 -10.32 -36.42 5.53
CA LYS A 451 -9.42 -36.71 6.66
C LYS A 451 -9.41 -38.18 7.03
N ASN A 452 -10.56 -38.86 7.04
CA ASN A 452 -10.65 -40.29 7.31
C ASN A 452 -9.88 -41.14 6.27
N ARG A 453 -9.70 -40.63 5.05
CA ARG A 453 -8.86 -41.26 4.01
C ARG A 453 -7.38 -40.86 4.10
N GLY A 454 -6.99 -40.09 5.12
CA GLY A 454 -5.62 -39.60 5.29
C GLY A 454 -5.24 -38.46 4.36
N TYR A 455 -6.22 -37.74 3.80
CA TYR A 455 -5.98 -36.52 3.05
C TYR A 455 -5.88 -35.30 3.98
N ASP A 456 -5.01 -34.37 3.62
CA ASP A 456 -4.93 -33.03 4.16
C ASP A 456 -5.72 -32.06 3.27
N VAL A 457 -6.35 -31.06 3.90
CA VAL A 457 -7.21 -30.08 3.22
C VAL A 457 -6.75 -28.67 3.56
N LEU A 458 -6.36 -27.90 2.56
CA LEU A 458 -5.98 -26.50 2.69
C LEU A 458 -7.20 -25.60 2.96
N GLU A 459 -7.01 -24.54 3.72
CA GLU A 459 -7.97 -23.46 3.91
C GLU A 459 -7.55 -22.24 3.07
N LEU A 460 -8.34 -21.94 2.03
CA LEU A 460 -8.10 -20.90 1.03
C LEU A 460 -9.37 -20.04 0.86
N ASP A 461 -9.62 -19.18 1.84
CA ASP A 461 -10.87 -18.42 2.04
C ASP A 461 -10.82 -16.96 1.56
N ASN A 462 -9.67 -16.48 1.07
CA ASN A 462 -9.51 -15.11 0.60
C ASN A 462 -9.93 -14.96 -0.85
N ILE A 463 -10.43 -13.78 -1.23
CA ILE A 463 -10.82 -13.48 -2.62
C ILE A 463 -9.67 -13.73 -3.61
N ILE A 464 -8.44 -13.43 -3.20
CA ILE A 464 -7.25 -13.62 -4.04
C ILE A 464 -6.87 -15.09 -4.26
N ASP A 465 -7.38 -16.00 -3.44
CA ASP A 465 -6.95 -17.40 -3.44
C ASP A 465 -7.28 -18.12 -4.76
N ASN A 466 -8.38 -17.75 -5.42
CA ASN A 466 -8.71 -18.31 -6.75
C ASN A 466 -7.63 -17.99 -7.79
N HIS A 467 -7.10 -16.75 -7.78
CA HIS A 467 -5.99 -16.37 -8.65
C HIS A 467 -4.68 -17.02 -8.23
N PHE A 468 -4.45 -17.13 -6.92
CA PHE A 468 -3.26 -17.74 -6.35
C PHE A 468 -3.17 -19.24 -6.69
N VAL A 469 -4.27 -19.97 -6.60
CA VAL A 469 -4.38 -21.38 -7.00
C VAL A 469 -4.00 -21.56 -8.48
N ASN A 470 -4.63 -20.79 -9.38
CA ASN A 470 -4.32 -20.86 -10.81
C ASN A 470 -2.86 -20.50 -11.11
N HIS A 471 -2.30 -19.52 -10.39
CA HIS A 471 -0.90 -19.14 -10.50
C HIS A 471 0.04 -20.27 -10.05
N LEU A 472 -0.26 -20.91 -8.92
CA LEU A 472 0.53 -22.03 -8.42
C LEU A 472 0.45 -23.26 -9.33
N GLU A 473 -0.71 -23.61 -9.88
CA GLU A 473 -0.82 -24.72 -10.85
C GLU A 473 0.02 -24.47 -12.12
N HIS A 474 0.20 -23.21 -12.51
CA HIS A 474 1.06 -22.86 -13.64
C HIS A 474 2.56 -22.90 -13.31
N LYS A 475 2.92 -22.63 -12.04
CA LYS A 475 4.32 -22.50 -11.58
C LYS A 475 4.88 -23.76 -10.94
N LEU A 476 4.03 -24.63 -10.39
CA LEU A 476 4.41 -25.88 -9.76
C LEU A 476 4.25 -27.05 -10.74
N ASP A 477 5.32 -27.82 -10.91
CA ASP A 477 5.29 -29.00 -11.76
C ASP A 477 4.44 -30.11 -11.13
N ASN A 478 3.55 -30.71 -11.93
CA ASN A 478 2.72 -31.86 -11.56
C ASN A 478 1.84 -31.66 -10.30
N VAL A 479 1.41 -30.42 -10.03
CA VAL A 479 0.44 -30.11 -8.97
C VAL A 479 -0.91 -29.74 -9.59
N THR A 480 -2.01 -30.15 -8.96
CA THR A 480 -3.36 -29.72 -9.34
C THR A 480 -4.17 -29.48 -8.09
N PHE A 481 -4.95 -28.40 -8.05
CA PHE A 481 -5.80 -28.06 -6.93
C PHE A 481 -7.23 -28.51 -7.19
N VAL A 482 -7.85 -29.09 -6.16
CA VAL A 482 -9.21 -29.63 -6.23
C VAL A 482 -9.95 -29.16 -4.99
N ARG A 483 -11.12 -28.54 -5.15
CA ARG A 483 -11.92 -28.14 -3.98
C ARG A 483 -12.64 -29.36 -3.41
N VAL A 484 -12.78 -29.43 -2.09
CA VAL A 484 -13.35 -30.59 -1.39
C VAL A 484 -14.80 -30.94 -1.80
N ASP A 485 -15.54 -29.98 -2.37
CA ASP A 485 -16.90 -30.18 -2.89
C ASP A 485 -16.96 -30.42 -4.41
N SER A 486 -15.81 -30.52 -5.08
CA SER A 486 -15.78 -30.62 -6.54
C SER A 486 -16.22 -31.98 -7.06
N ASP A 487 -15.97 -33.02 -6.26
CA ASP A 487 -16.33 -34.40 -6.51
C ASP A 487 -16.52 -35.12 -5.17
N THR A 488 -16.96 -36.37 -5.25
CA THR A 488 -16.93 -37.34 -4.16
C THR A 488 -15.52 -37.60 -3.67
N VAL A 489 -15.43 -37.83 -2.37
CA VAL A 489 -14.17 -37.96 -1.64
C VAL A 489 -13.22 -39.04 -2.19
N ASP A 490 -13.74 -40.11 -2.79
CA ASP A 490 -12.93 -41.15 -3.45
C ASP A 490 -12.38 -40.75 -4.82
N GLN A 491 -12.83 -39.64 -5.42
CA GLN A 491 -12.35 -39.11 -6.71
C GLN A 491 -11.60 -37.80 -6.61
N LEU A 492 -11.54 -37.21 -5.41
CA LEU A 492 -10.67 -36.06 -5.18
C LEU A 492 -9.21 -36.39 -5.55
N VAL A 493 -8.79 -37.64 -5.30
CA VAL A 493 -7.51 -38.18 -5.76
C VAL A 493 -7.80 -39.43 -6.58
N GLN A 494 -7.78 -39.32 -7.92
CA GLN A 494 -8.14 -40.44 -8.79
C GLN A 494 -7.12 -41.57 -8.69
N LYS A 495 -7.58 -42.77 -8.30
CA LYS A 495 -6.80 -44.01 -8.26
C LYS A 495 -7.36 -45.01 -9.28
N ASP A 496 -6.58 -46.04 -9.63
CA ASP A 496 -7.02 -47.13 -10.52
C ASP A 496 -7.90 -48.18 -9.80
N GLU A 497 -8.55 -47.81 -8.70
CA GLU A 497 -9.42 -48.71 -7.95
C GLU A 497 -10.83 -48.71 -8.58
N GLU A 498 -11.17 -49.81 -9.27
CA GLU A 498 -12.54 -50.07 -9.70
C GLU A 498 -13.34 -50.68 -8.56
N VAL A 499 -14.29 -49.91 -8.02
CA VAL A 499 -15.29 -50.42 -7.08
C VAL A 499 -16.49 -50.87 -7.90
N GLU A 500 -16.87 -52.13 -7.81
CA GLU A 500 -18.09 -52.62 -8.45
C GLU A 500 -19.34 -52.25 -7.65
N SER A 501 -20.44 -52.07 -8.37
CA SER A 501 -21.76 -51.84 -7.78
C SER A 501 -22.36 -53.15 -7.28
N VAL A 502 -22.91 -53.14 -6.07
CA VAL A 502 -23.68 -54.28 -5.53
C VAL A 502 -25.09 -54.38 -6.11
N MET A 503 -25.52 -53.39 -6.90
CA MET A 503 -26.83 -53.34 -7.57
C MET A 503 -26.74 -53.78 -9.03
N SER A 504 -27.77 -54.48 -9.51
CA SER A 504 -27.95 -54.81 -10.93
C SER A 504 -28.21 -53.59 -11.81
N GLU A 505 -28.03 -53.72 -13.13
CA GLU A 505 -28.27 -52.63 -14.09
C GLU A 505 -29.73 -52.13 -14.07
N ASP A 506 -30.70 -53.02 -13.86
CA ASP A 506 -32.12 -52.69 -13.77
C ASP A 506 -32.42 -51.87 -12.51
N GLU A 507 -31.87 -52.28 -11.35
CA GLU A 507 -32.03 -51.56 -10.08
C GLU A 507 -31.37 -50.17 -10.14
N GLN A 508 -30.20 -50.08 -10.78
CA GLN A 508 -29.54 -48.81 -11.03
C GLN A 508 -30.43 -47.91 -11.92
N SER A 509 -30.99 -48.43 -13.01
CA SER A 509 -31.88 -47.67 -13.89
C SER A 509 -33.13 -47.13 -13.17
N GLN A 510 -33.70 -47.93 -12.26
CA GLN A 510 -34.81 -47.51 -11.41
C GLN A 510 -34.41 -46.37 -10.47
N VAL A 511 -33.33 -46.54 -9.70
CA VAL A 511 -32.84 -45.53 -8.75
C VAL A 511 -32.48 -44.23 -9.46
N LYS A 512 -31.81 -44.32 -10.61
CA LYS A 512 -31.47 -43.14 -11.42
C LYS A 512 -32.71 -42.34 -11.80
N THR A 513 -33.75 -43.01 -12.30
CA THR A 513 -35.01 -42.37 -12.70
C THR A 513 -35.68 -41.64 -11.54
N ILE A 514 -35.70 -42.24 -10.34
CA ILE A 514 -36.29 -41.62 -9.14
C ILE A 514 -35.54 -40.32 -8.79
N PHE A 515 -34.22 -40.35 -8.77
CA PHE A 515 -33.42 -39.17 -8.43
C PHE A 515 -33.40 -38.10 -9.54
N GLU A 516 -33.53 -38.48 -10.81
CA GLU A 516 -33.67 -37.51 -11.92
C GLU A 516 -34.96 -36.71 -11.80
N VAL A 517 -36.06 -37.35 -11.40
CA VAL A 517 -37.33 -36.66 -11.13
C VAL A 517 -37.18 -35.69 -9.95
N LEU A 518 -36.41 -36.05 -8.92
CA LEU A 518 -36.18 -35.19 -7.75
C LEU A 518 -35.22 -34.02 -8.04
N ALA A 519 -34.18 -34.25 -8.86
CA ALA A 519 -33.17 -33.25 -9.19
C ALA A 519 -33.68 -32.11 -10.08
N GLY A 520 -34.82 -32.31 -10.78
CA GLY A 520 -35.44 -31.33 -11.66
C GLY A 520 -34.71 -31.15 -13.00
N GLN A 521 -35.18 -30.22 -13.84
CA GLN A 521 -34.77 -30.13 -15.25
C GLN A 521 -33.69 -29.07 -15.59
N SER A 522 -33.12 -28.34 -14.62
CA SER A 522 -32.18 -27.25 -14.92
C SER A 522 -30.76 -27.56 -14.43
N GLY A 523 -29.86 -27.96 -15.33
CA GLY A 523 -28.41 -27.98 -15.11
C GLY A 523 -27.84 -29.05 -14.17
N ASN A 524 -28.68 -29.80 -13.46
CA ASN A 524 -28.27 -30.84 -12.51
C ASN A 524 -28.09 -32.20 -13.20
N GLN A 525 -27.05 -32.95 -12.82
CA GLN A 525 -26.80 -34.30 -13.35
C GLN A 525 -26.91 -35.33 -12.22
N VAL A 526 -27.69 -36.39 -12.44
CA VAL A 526 -27.70 -37.54 -11.52
C VAL A 526 -26.63 -38.54 -11.95
N VAL A 527 -25.73 -38.86 -11.03
CA VAL A 527 -24.63 -39.80 -11.24
C VAL A 527 -24.77 -40.95 -10.26
N LEU A 528 -24.99 -42.16 -10.78
CA LEU A 528 -24.93 -43.36 -9.95
C LEU A 528 -23.49 -43.79 -9.84
N LYS A 529 -23.05 -44.11 -8.62
CA LYS A 529 -21.67 -44.46 -8.39
C LYS A 529 -21.49 -45.43 -7.23
N PRO A 530 -20.71 -46.50 -7.41
CA PRO A 530 -20.30 -47.35 -6.30
C PRO A 530 -19.26 -46.60 -5.45
N MET A 531 -19.53 -46.47 -4.15
CA MET A 531 -18.64 -45.83 -3.18
C MET A 531 -18.55 -46.69 -1.90
N SER A 532 -17.87 -46.21 -0.85
CA SER A 532 -17.86 -46.93 0.43
C SER A 532 -19.30 -47.01 0.99
N PRO A 533 -19.75 -48.15 1.54
CA PRO A 533 -21.04 -48.24 2.24
C PRO A 533 -21.17 -47.30 3.45
N ASP A 534 -20.05 -46.81 3.99
CA ASP A 534 -20.01 -45.88 5.13
C ASP A 534 -20.04 -44.39 4.70
N ASP A 535 -19.81 -44.09 3.41
CA ASP A 535 -19.96 -42.74 2.88
C ASP A 535 -21.45 -42.38 2.76
N GLN A 536 -21.76 -41.09 2.61
CA GLN A 536 -23.15 -40.63 2.49
C GLN A 536 -23.90 -41.33 1.32
N PRO A 537 -25.20 -41.67 1.50
CA PRO A 537 -26.01 -42.31 0.45
C PRO A 537 -26.22 -41.43 -0.78
N VAL A 538 -26.28 -40.12 -0.56
CA VAL A 538 -26.50 -39.10 -1.58
C VAL A 538 -25.60 -37.92 -1.27
N VAL A 539 -24.80 -37.50 -2.25
CA VAL A 539 -23.85 -36.39 -2.15
C VAL A 539 -24.14 -35.39 -3.27
N ILE A 540 -24.08 -34.11 -2.96
CA ILE A 540 -24.13 -33.04 -3.97
C ILE A 540 -22.72 -32.50 -4.15
N THR A 541 -22.24 -32.50 -5.39
CA THR A 541 -20.90 -31.99 -5.74
C THR A 541 -21.01 -30.93 -6.83
N ARG A 542 -20.00 -30.07 -6.94
CA ARG A 542 -19.93 -28.95 -7.89
C ARG A 542 -18.73 -29.14 -8.81
N PRO A 543 -18.89 -29.71 -10.00
CA PRO A 543 -17.77 -30.05 -10.88
C PRO A 543 -16.77 -28.89 -11.03
N GLU A 544 -15.49 -29.19 -10.77
CA GLU A 544 -14.40 -28.20 -10.70
C GLU A 544 -14.37 -27.29 -11.92
N PHE A 545 -14.48 -27.87 -13.11
CA PHE A 545 -14.47 -27.16 -14.39
C PHE A 545 -15.62 -26.15 -14.53
N MET A 546 -16.85 -26.57 -14.20
CA MET A 546 -18.03 -25.72 -14.30
C MET A 546 -17.98 -24.57 -13.29
N ARG A 547 -17.52 -24.86 -12.07
CA ARG A 547 -17.30 -23.85 -11.04
C ARG A 547 -16.27 -22.80 -11.48
N ARG A 548 -15.08 -23.23 -11.92
CA ARG A 548 -14.02 -22.32 -12.38
C ARG A 548 -14.47 -21.50 -13.60
N MET A 549 -15.23 -22.11 -14.51
CA MET A 549 -15.82 -21.39 -15.65
C MET A 549 -16.77 -20.27 -15.20
N LYS A 550 -17.64 -20.55 -14.24
CA LYS A 550 -18.57 -19.56 -13.66
C LYS A 550 -17.82 -18.41 -12.98
N GLU A 551 -16.82 -18.72 -12.17
CA GLU A 551 -15.96 -17.73 -11.51
C GLU A 551 -15.24 -16.84 -12.53
N MET A 552 -14.71 -17.42 -13.62
CA MET A 552 -14.05 -16.68 -14.70
C MET A 552 -15.00 -15.73 -15.43
N GLN A 553 -16.25 -16.15 -15.68
CA GLN A 553 -17.26 -15.29 -16.33
C GLN A 553 -17.73 -14.14 -15.42
N ALA A 554 -17.85 -14.40 -14.12
CA ALA A 554 -18.16 -13.36 -13.14
C ALA A 554 -17.11 -12.26 -13.12
N MET A 555 -15.83 -12.64 -13.21
CA MET A 555 -14.72 -11.70 -13.31
C MET A 555 -14.73 -10.86 -14.60
N GLN A 556 -15.34 -11.37 -15.68
CA GLN A 556 -15.55 -10.60 -16.92
C GLN A 556 -16.76 -9.64 -16.85
N GLY A 557 -17.35 -9.47 -15.66
CA GLY A 557 -18.47 -8.55 -15.45
C GLY A 557 -19.82 -9.08 -15.92
N MET A 558 -19.92 -10.36 -16.28
CA MET A 558 -21.21 -11.00 -16.53
C MET A 558 -21.89 -11.32 -15.19
N SER A 559 -23.22 -11.17 -15.14
CA SER A 559 -23.97 -11.48 -13.92
C SER A 559 -23.79 -12.95 -13.53
N MET A 560 -23.48 -13.19 -12.25
CA MET A 560 -23.41 -14.53 -11.65
C MET A 560 -24.73 -15.32 -11.80
N ASP A 561 -25.85 -14.62 -11.98
CA ASP A 561 -27.18 -15.20 -12.16
C ASP A 561 -27.45 -15.67 -13.59
N ALA A 562 -26.58 -15.32 -14.56
CA ALA A 562 -26.75 -15.69 -15.96
C ALA A 562 -26.50 -17.20 -16.22
N PHE A 563 -25.81 -17.89 -15.30
CA PHE A 563 -25.50 -19.31 -15.39
C PHE A 563 -26.04 -20.06 -14.16
N PRO A 564 -26.98 -21.00 -14.35
CA PRO A 564 -27.50 -21.81 -13.25
C PRO A 564 -26.37 -22.63 -12.62
N ASP A 565 -26.44 -22.83 -11.30
CA ASP A 565 -25.53 -23.72 -10.59
C ASP A 565 -25.71 -25.15 -11.12
N SER A 566 -24.73 -25.67 -11.86
CA SER A 566 -24.71 -27.06 -12.27
C SER A 566 -24.13 -27.91 -11.14
N ILE A 567 -24.98 -28.74 -10.52
CA ILE A 567 -24.54 -29.69 -9.50
C ILE A 567 -24.63 -31.13 -10.02
N ASN A 568 -23.77 -31.99 -9.49
CA ASN A 568 -23.91 -33.43 -9.61
C ASN A 568 -24.58 -33.97 -8.35
N LEU A 569 -25.69 -34.67 -8.53
CA LEU A 569 -26.34 -35.47 -7.50
C LEU A 569 -25.80 -36.89 -7.59
N VAL A 570 -24.79 -37.19 -6.78
CA VAL A 570 -24.13 -38.49 -6.75
C VAL A 570 -24.87 -39.41 -5.79
N VAL A 571 -25.30 -40.57 -6.27
CA VAL A 571 -26.02 -41.58 -5.49
C VAL A 571 -25.14 -42.80 -5.31
N ASN A 572 -24.87 -43.15 -4.05
CA ASN A 572 -23.99 -44.25 -3.68
C ASN A 572 -24.69 -45.61 -3.86
N THR A 573 -24.36 -46.35 -4.91
CA THR A 573 -25.00 -47.63 -5.24
C THR A 573 -24.61 -48.77 -4.31
N ASN A 574 -23.63 -48.55 -3.42
CA ASN A 574 -23.21 -49.54 -2.42
C ASN A 574 -23.72 -49.22 -1.01
N HIS A 575 -24.37 -48.06 -0.83
CA HIS A 575 -24.91 -47.69 0.47
C HIS A 575 -26.16 -48.53 0.81
N PRO A 576 -26.28 -49.11 2.02
CA PRO A 576 -27.42 -49.97 2.38
C PRO A 576 -28.80 -49.29 2.26
N LEU A 577 -28.87 -47.97 2.51
CA LEU A 577 -30.10 -47.20 2.31
C LEU A 577 -30.54 -47.11 0.84
N ILE A 578 -29.60 -47.18 -0.10
CA ILE A 578 -29.89 -47.18 -1.53
C ILE A 578 -30.09 -48.63 -2.00
N ALA A 579 -29.04 -49.46 -1.91
CA ALA A 579 -29.01 -50.80 -2.49
C ALA A 579 -30.00 -51.77 -1.86
N SER A 580 -30.32 -51.62 -0.57
CA SER A 580 -31.22 -52.54 0.13
C SER A 580 -32.56 -51.89 0.47
N LYS A 581 -32.54 -50.73 1.15
CA LYS A 581 -33.78 -50.13 1.67
C LYS A 581 -34.62 -49.47 0.57
N LEU A 582 -34.02 -48.64 -0.29
CA LEU A 582 -34.73 -47.94 -1.35
C LEU A 582 -35.21 -48.91 -2.45
N VAL A 583 -34.31 -49.77 -2.93
CA VAL A 583 -34.65 -50.77 -3.97
C VAL A 583 -35.65 -51.81 -3.45
N GLY A 584 -35.53 -52.23 -2.18
CA GLY A 584 -36.40 -53.23 -1.57
C GLY A 584 -37.80 -52.71 -1.19
N GLU A 585 -38.03 -51.40 -1.21
CA GLU A 585 -39.33 -50.80 -0.91
C GLU A 585 -40.31 -51.03 -2.07
N LYS A 586 -41.45 -51.65 -1.76
CA LYS A 586 -42.46 -52.06 -2.75
C LYS A 586 -43.58 -51.04 -2.91
N ASP A 587 -43.80 -50.20 -1.89
CA ASP A 587 -44.75 -49.11 -1.98
C ASP A 587 -44.10 -47.91 -2.70
N ALA A 588 -44.67 -47.53 -3.84
CA ALA A 588 -44.10 -46.49 -4.70
C ALA A 588 -44.07 -45.10 -4.02
N ASP A 589 -45.05 -44.81 -3.16
CA ASP A 589 -45.11 -43.53 -2.44
C ASP A 589 -44.04 -43.51 -1.34
N GLN A 590 -43.89 -44.59 -0.57
CA GLN A 590 -42.84 -44.70 0.46
C GLN A 590 -41.43 -44.74 -0.16
N GLN A 591 -41.25 -45.40 -1.31
CA GLN A 591 -39.98 -45.41 -2.04
C GLN A 591 -39.59 -44.00 -2.47
N ARG A 592 -40.53 -43.24 -3.03
CA ARG A 592 -40.32 -41.84 -3.41
C ARG A 592 -40.05 -40.96 -2.20
N GLU A 593 -40.76 -41.18 -1.10
CA GLU A 593 -40.60 -40.43 0.15
C GLU A 593 -39.20 -40.60 0.74
N LEU A 594 -38.68 -41.83 0.74
CA LEU A 594 -37.33 -42.15 1.19
C LEU A 594 -36.28 -41.47 0.29
N ALA A 595 -36.42 -41.55 -1.04
CA ALA A 595 -35.50 -40.88 -1.95
C ALA A 595 -35.51 -39.35 -1.77
N GLU A 596 -36.70 -38.75 -1.61
CA GLU A 596 -36.85 -37.32 -1.33
C GLU A 596 -36.20 -36.93 0.00
N TYR A 597 -36.33 -37.77 1.04
CA TYR A 597 -35.69 -37.54 2.33
C TYR A 597 -34.16 -37.56 2.21
N LEU A 598 -33.59 -38.56 1.52
CA LEU A 598 -32.15 -38.67 1.27
C LEU A 598 -31.63 -37.48 0.43
N TYR A 599 -32.37 -37.07 -0.59
CA TYR A 599 -32.04 -35.89 -1.38
C TYR A 599 -32.04 -34.61 -0.53
N ASN A 600 -33.05 -34.41 0.31
CA ASN A 600 -33.13 -33.24 1.18
C ASN A 600 -32.03 -33.23 2.26
N LEU A 601 -31.58 -34.39 2.76
CA LEU A 601 -30.39 -34.48 3.61
C LEU A 601 -29.14 -33.99 2.88
N ALA A 602 -28.93 -34.41 1.63
CA ALA A 602 -27.81 -33.93 0.83
C ALA A 602 -27.87 -32.42 0.56
N ARG A 603 -29.07 -31.89 0.29
CA ARG A 603 -29.31 -30.44 0.12
C ARG A 603 -29.08 -29.66 1.41
N LEU A 604 -29.51 -30.19 2.55
CA LEU A 604 -29.29 -29.58 3.85
C LEU A 604 -27.78 -29.50 4.12
N ASN A 605 -27.04 -30.56 3.81
CA ASN A 605 -25.60 -30.63 3.98
C ASN A 605 -24.84 -29.57 3.17
N GLN A 606 -25.34 -29.20 1.99
CA GLN A 606 -24.79 -28.14 1.13
C GLN A 606 -25.41 -26.76 1.36
N SER A 607 -26.16 -26.57 2.46
CA SER A 607 -26.89 -25.33 2.76
C SER A 607 -27.84 -24.86 1.64
N MET A 608 -28.32 -25.80 0.80
CA MET A 608 -29.22 -25.55 -0.33
C MET A 608 -30.69 -25.58 0.07
N LEU A 609 -31.01 -26.13 1.24
CA LEU A 609 -32.37 -26.24 1.73
C LEU A 609 -32.73 -24.99 2.56
N LYS A 610 -33.60 -24.13 2.02
CA LYS A 610 -33.95 -22.83 2.64
C LYS A 610 -35.47 -22.59 2.65
N GLY A 611 -35.92 -21.68 3.52
CA GLY A 611 -37.31 -21.19 3.55
C GLY A 611 -38.36 -22.28 3.78
N ALA A 612 -39.40 -22.28 2.94
CA ALA A 612 -40.53 -23.20 3.04
C ALA A 612 -40.12 -24.68 2.84
N GLU A 613 -39.07 -24.95 2.08
CA GLU A 613 -38.57 -26.32 1.85
C GLU A 613 -37.88 -26.87 3.10
N LEU A 614 -37.06 -26.05 3.76
CA LEU A 614 -36.45 -26.41 5.05
C LEU A 614 -37.53 -26.63 6.12
N THR A 615 -38.55 -25.76 6.17
CA THR A 615 -39.67 -25.91 7.11
C THR A 615 -40.42 -27.23 6.88
N ARG A 616 -40.72 -27.57 5.62
CA ARG A 616 -41.35 -28.86 5.26
C ARG A 616 -40.48 -30.04 5.67
N PHE A 617 -39.19 -29.99 5.40
CA PHE A 617 -38.27 -31.07 5.76
C PHE A 617 -38.20 -31.27 7.27
N ILE A 618 -38.08 -30.20 8.06
CA ILE A 618 -38.08 -30.27 9.54
C ILE A 618 -39.37 -30.90 10.06
N ASN A 619 -40.54 -30.44 9.59
CA ASN A 619 -41.82 -31.00 10.02
C ASN A 619 -41.94 -32.49 9.68
N LYS A 620 -41.49 -32.88 8.48
CA LYS A 620 -41.47 -34.28 8.03
C LYS A 620 -40.51 -35.14 8.86
N SER A 621 -39.32 -34.64 9.20
CA SER A 621 -38.39 -35.32 10.11
C SER A 621 -38.99 -35.49 11.52
N LEU A 622 -39.76 -34.53 12.01
CA LEU A 622 -40.47 -34.64 13.29
C LEU A 622 -41.61 -35.66 13.23
N GLU A 623 -42.30 -35.79 12.10
CA GLU A 623 -43.31 -36.83 11.89
C GLU A 623 -42.68 -38.21 11.83
N PHE A 624 -41.51 -38.36 11.21
CA PHE A 624 -40.78 -39.65 11.16
C PHE A 624 -40.31 -40.15 12.54
N LEU A 625 -40.17 -39.24 13.52
CA LEU A 625 -39.81 -39.57 14.90
C LEU A 625 -41.01 -39.91 15.80
N LYS A 626 -42.25 -39.65 15.33
CA LYS A 626 -43.49 -40.00 16.04
C LYS A 626 -43.96 -41.39 15.60
#